data_AF-A0A7C3G2L9-F1
#
_entry.id   AF-A0A7C3G2L9-F1
#
_cell.length_a   1.000
_cell.length_b   1.000
_cell.length_c   1.000
_cell.angle_alpha   90.00
_cell.angle_beta   90.00
_cell.angle_gamma   90.00
#
_symmetry.space_group_name_H-M   'P 1'
#
loop_
_entity.id
_entity.type
_entity.pdbx_description
1 polymer ?
#
loop_
_entity_poly.entity_id
_entity_poly.type
_entity_poly.pdbx_seq_one_letter_code
_entity_poly.pdbx_strand_id
1 'polypeptide(L)'
;MNEMPPDHARPSREEGGKKLTRQERLVNKVRLHLAMTVREIFEEMEKDELRPKAMAYFDDIFRKFMHNGEGVIKAAEDQKVIGTYCVFVPEEIVYAAGGYPVRLCAGAHDSSEIGEDFLPDVACPMVKSEMGFAAMPILDFYQRCDMVALPASCHWKLKMGEMLEPFDDVHMLDVPRVKESEKARDYWLEEVKRFQARVEKITGRRIRRKALRDAIR
;
A
#
# COMPACT_ATOMS: atom_id res chain seq x y z
N MET A 1 36.92 17.43 -60.54
CA MET A 1 36.54 18.16 -59.31
C MET A 1 35.03 18.04 -59.15
N ASN A 2 34.59 17.13 -58.30
CA ASN A 2 33.25 17.13 -57.70
C ASN A 2 33.41 16.38 -56.38
N GLU A 3 33.55 17.14 -55.31
CA GLU A 3 33.67 16.64 -53.94
C GLU A 3 32.30 16.14 -53.48
N MET A 4 32.24 14.87 -53.05
CA MET A 4 31.10 14.34 -52.31
C MET A 4 31.07 14.99 -50.92
N PRO A 5 29.90 15.43 -50.41
CA PRO A 5 29.80 15.93 -49.05
C PRO A 5 30.02 14.79 -48.05
N PRO A 6 30.59 15.08 -46.87
CA PRO A 6 30.97 14.06 -45.91
C PRO A 6 29.74 13.34 -45.36
N ASP A 7 29.86 12.02 -45.35
CA ASP A 7 28.93 11.06 -44.76
C ASP A 7 28.55 11.52 -43.34
N HIS A 8 27.25 11.79 -43.13
CA HIS A 8 26.71 12.07 -41.80
C HIS A 8 26.88 10.81 -40.96
N ALA A 9 28.01 10.73 -40.26
CA ALA A 9 28.29 9.73 -39.25
C ALA A 9 27.06 9.60 -38.34
N ARG A 10 26.40 8.44 -38.39
CA ARG A 10 25.35 8.10 -37.43
C ARG A 10 25.95 8.29 -36.04
N PRO A 11 25.28 9.00 -35.12
CA PRO A 11 25.78 9.11 -33.76
C PRO A 11 25.97 7.70 -33.21
N SER A 12 27.21 7.42 -32.80
CA SER A 12 27.63 6.21 -32.13
C SER A 12 26.69 5.93 -30.96
N ARG A 13 26.00 4.78 -31.01
CA ARG A 13 25.24 4.24 -29.89
C ARG A 13 26.24 3.80 -28.80
N GLU A 14 26.68 4.74 -28.00
CA GLU A 14 27.30 4.45 -26.71
C GLU A 14 26.67 5.32 -25.65
N GLU A 15 25.56 4.84 -25.08
CA GLU A 15 25.31 4.97 -23.64
C GLU A 15 24.65 3.66 -23.18
N GLY A 16 25.40 2.89 -22.41
CA GLY A 16 24.98 1.60 -21.87
C GLY A 16 23.87 1.76 -20.83
N GLY A 17 22.62 1.79 -21.29
CA GLY A 17 21.47 1.58 -20.43
C GLY A 17 21.42 0.11 -20.01
N LYS A 18 21.56 -0.17 -18.70
CA LYS A 18 21.34 -1.51 -18.13
C LYS A 18 20.00 -2.03 -18.62
N LYS A 19 19.98 -3.17 -19.33
CA LYS A 19 18.72 -3.78 -19.79
C LYS A 19 17.86 -4.08 -18.56
N LEU A 20 16.66 -3.52 -18.54
CA LEU A 20 15.67 -3.76 -17.49
C LEU A 20 15.38 -5.27 -17.39
N THR A 21 15.32 -5.77 -16.17
CA THR A 21 14.88 -7.12 -15.83
C THR A 21 13.42 -7.33 -16.25
N ARG A 22 12.95 -8.58 -16.26
CA ARG A 22 11.53 -8.89 -16.53
C ARG A 22 10.62 -8.21 -15.49
N GLN A 23 11.02 -8.22 -14.22
CA GLN A 23 10.26 -7.64 -13.12
C GLN A 23 10.19 -6.11 -13.23
N GLU A 24 11.29 -5.43 -13.51
CA GLU A 24 11.31 -3.97 -13.72
C GLU A 24 10.42 -3.56 -14.91
N ARG A 25 10.42 -4.34 -16.00
CA ARG A 25 9.54 -4.09 -17.14
C ARG A 25 8.06 -4.25 -16.77
N LEU A 26 7.72 -5.26 -15.98
CA LEU A 26 6.36 -5.48 -15.51
C LEU A 26 5.89 -4.35 -14.59
N VAL A 27 6.71 -3.94 -13.61
CA VAL A 27 6.43 -2.80 -12.73
C VAL A 27 6.18 -1.53 -13.55
N ASN A 28 7.03 -1.24 -14.52
CA ASN A 28 6.86 -0.06 -15.37
C ASN A 28 5.57 -0.13 -16.21
N LYS A 29 5.22 -1.31 -16.75
CA LYS A 29 3.98 -1.51 -17.49
C LYS A 29 2.76 -1.23 -16.61
N VAL A 30 2.72 -1.80 -15.40
CA VAL A 30 1.59 -1.63 -14.46
C VAL A 30 1.47 -0.18 -14.00
N ARG A 31 2.59 0.48 -13.68
CA ARG A 31 2.58 1.92 -13.33
C ARG A 31 2.01 2.78 -14.45
N LEU A 32 2.40 2.52 -15.70
CA LEU A 32 1.89 3.26 -16.85
C LEU A 32 0.40 3.03 -17.05
N HIS A 33 -0.06 1.78 -16.97
CA HIS A 33 -1.48 1.46 -17.14
C HIS A 33 -2.32 2.07 -16.01
N LEU A 34 -1.89 1.96 -14.75
CA LEU A 34 -2.56 2.62 -13.62
C LEU A 34 -2.66 4.14 -13.82
N ALA A 35 -1.58 4.79 -14.28
CA ALA A 35 -1.59 6.22 -14.56
C ALA A 35 -2.56 6.60 -15.70
N MET A 36 -2.68 5.76 -16.74
CA MET A 36 -3.65 5.93 -17.82
C MET A 36 -5.09 5.77 -17.31
N THR A 37 -5.37 4.74 -16.51
CA THR A 37 -6.69 4.53 -15.91
C THR A 37 -7.09 5.69 -15.02
N VAL A 38 -6.19 6.19 -14.17
CA VAL A 38 -6.46 7.36 -13.34
C VAL A 38 -6.77 8.59 -14.20
N ARG A 39 -5.99 8.82 -15.27
CA ARG A 39 -6.24 9.95 -16.19
C ARG A 39 -7.62 9.88 -16.82
N GLU A 40 -7.99 8.73 -17.37
CA GLU A 40 -9.30 8.53 -18.01
C GLU A 40 -10.46 8.78 -17.02
N ILE A 41 -10.34 8.27 -15.80
CA ILE A 41 -11.33 8.53 -14.74
C ILE A 41 -11.44 10.03 -14.46
N PHE A 42 -10.33 10.76 -14.37
CA PHE A 42 -10.35 12.20 -14.15
C PHE A 42 -10.96 12.99 -15.32
N GLU A 43 -10.64 12.61 -16.56
CA GLU A 43 -11.22 13.23 -17.75
C GLU A 43 -12.74 13.07 -17.78
N GLU A 44 -13.27 11.92 -17.34
CA GLU A 44 -14.72 11.73 -17.19
C GLU A 44 -15.29 12.53 -16.00
N MET A 45 -14.63 12.52 -14.85
CA MET A 45 -15.06 13.26 -13.66
C MET A 45 -15.05 14.77 -13.87
N GLU A 46 -14.18 15.31 -14.71
CA GLU A 46 -14.12 16.75 -15.03
C GLU A 46 -15.31 17.24 -15.86
N LYS A 47 -16.05 16.34 -16.53
CA LYS A 47 -17.26 16.67 -17.29
C LYS A 47 -18.48 16.93 -16.41
N ASP A 48 -18.45 16.49 -15.16
CA ASP A 48 -19.56 16.68 -14.22
C ASP A 48 -19.50 18.07 -13.57
N GLU A 49 -20.28 19.00 -14.12
CA GLU A 49 -20.40 20.38 -13.64
C GLU A 49 -21.03 20.51 -12.24
N LEU A 50 -21.69 19.46 -11.73
CA LEU A 50 -22.32 19.47 -10.39
C LEU A 50 -21.35 19.10 -9.27
N ARG A 51 -20.09 18.75 -9.59
CA ARG A 51 -19.10 18.36 -8.59
C ARG A 51 -18.77 19.52 -7.64
N PRO A 52 -18.83 19.28 -6.31
CA PRO A 52 -18.45 20.30 -5.33
C PRO A 52 -16.98 20.72 -5.48
N LYS A 53 -16.70 22.03 -5.40
CA LYS A 53 -15.33 22.58 -5.43
C LYS A 53 -14.42 22.03 -4.31
N ALA A 54 -15.01 21.59 -3.20
CA ALA A 54 -14.29 20.95 -2.10
C ALA A 54 -13.61 19.63 -2.50
N MET A 55 -13.97 19.05 -3.66
CA MET A 55 -13.33 17.84 -4.18
C MET A 55 -11.87 18.06 -4.62
N ALA A 56 -11.45 19.30 -4.87
CA ALA A 56 -10.10 19.61 -5.33
C ALA A 56 -8.99 19.04 -4.41
N TYR A 57 -9.25 18.94 -3.09
CA TYR A 57 -8.33 18.31 -2.15
C TYR A 57 -8.12 16.83 -2.42
N PHE A 58 -9.20 16.09 -2.69
CA PHE A 58 -9.12 14.66 -3.00
C PHE A 58 -8.55 14.44 -4.39
N ASP A 59 -8.87 15.32 -5.35
CA ASP A 59 -8.34 15.27 -6.70
C ASP A 59 -6.80 15.36 -6.69
N ASP A 60 -6.21 16.23 -5.87
CA ASP A 60 -4.74 16.28 -5.68
C ASP A 60 -4.17 14.94 -5.20
N ILE A 61 -4.81 14.32 -4.20
CA ILE A 61 -4.36 13.03 -3.66
C ILE A 61 -4.44 11.94 -4.73
N PHE A 62 -5.56 11.85 -5.43
CA PHE A 62 -5.76 10.84 -6.46
C PHE A 62 -4.83 11.05 -7.66
N ARG A 63 -4.53 12.29 -8.05
CA ARG A 63 -3.57 12.58 -9.12
C ARG A 63 -2.15 12.10 -8.80
N LYS A 64 -1.75 12.04 -7.52
CA LYS A 64 -0.45 11.48 -7.13
C LYS A 64 -0.31 10.00 -7.49
N PHE A 65 -1.40 9.25 -7.64
CA PHE A 65 -1.33 7.86 -8.10
C PHE A 65 -0.87 7.74 -9.56
N MET A 66 -1.02 8.79 -10.39
CA MET A 66 -0.37 8.85 -11.72
C MET A 66 1.16 8.87 -11.61
N HIS A 67 1.68 9.32 -10.48
CA HIS A 67 3.09 9.39 -10.14
C HIS A 67 3.40 8.38 -9.03
N ASN A 68 2.94 7.12 -9.20
CA ASN A 68 3.21 5.98 -8.30
C ASN A 68 2.76 6.16 -6.82
N GLY A 69 2.00 7.19 -6.49
CA GLY A 69 1.60 7.50 -5.11
C GLY A 69 2.66 8.28 -4.33
N GLU A 70 3.65 8.85 -5.01
CA GLU A 70 4.66 9.70 -4.39
C GLU A 70 3.99 10.87 -3.63
N GLY A 71 4.40 11.09 -2.39
CA GLY A 71 3.86 12.16 -1.54
C GLY A 71 2.41 11.95 -1.07
N VAL A 72 1.85 10.74 -1.20
CA VAL A 72 0.59 10.35 -0.56
C VAL A 72 0.79 10.18 0.95
N ILE A 73 1.82 9.44 1.38
CA ILE A 73 2.21 9.40 2.79
C ILE A 73 3.00 10.67 3.14
N LYS A 74 2.51 11.41 4.14
CA LYS A 74 3.13 12.64 4.68
C LYS A 74 3.80 12.42 6.04
N ALA A 75 4.11 11.18 6.40
CA ALA A 75 4.87 10.85 7.61
C ALA A 75 6.23 11.57 7.61
N ALA A 76 6.67 12.03 8.78
CA ALA A 76 8.01 12.59 8.97
C ALA A 76 9.09 11.50 8.79
N GLU A 77 10.34 11.88 8.53
CA GLU A 77 11.43 10.94 8.22
C GLU A 77 11.70 9.92 9.35
N ASP A 78 11.54 10.32 10.60
CA ASP A 78 11.71 9.47 11.79
C ASP A 78 10.40 8.80 12.25
N GLN A 79 9.28 9.12 11.60
CA GLN A 79 7.98 8.62 11.97
C GLN A 79 7.73 7.24 11.34
N LYS A 80 7.51 6.25 12.21
CA LYS A 80 7.22 4.88 11.77
C LYS A 80 5.89 4.76 11.04
N VAL A 81 5.93 4.18 9.86
CA VAL A 81 4.76 3.95 9.01
C VAL A 81 4.28 2.52 9.22
N ILE A 82 3.01 2.37 9.58
CA ILE A 82 2.40 1.04 9.82
C ILE A 82 1.31 0.83 8.78
N GLY A 83 1.53 -0.11 7.88
CA GLY A 83 0.52 -0.55 6.93
C GLY A 83 -0.62 -1.25 7.66
N THR A 84 -1.88 -0.91 7.37
CA THR A 84 -3.05 -1.54 7.97
C THR A 84 -3.90 -2.19 6.89
N TYR A 85 -4.28 -3.43 7.13
CA TYR A 85 -5.28 -4.14 6.36
C TYR A 85 -6.57 -4.20 7.17
N CYS A 86 -7.70 -3.86 6.55
CA CYS A 86 -9.02 -3.89 7.19
C CYS A 86 -9.17 -2.92 8.39
N VAL A 87 -10.41 -2.71 8.80
CA VAL A 87 -10.78 -1.76 9.87
C VAL A 87 -10.62 -2.33 11.29
N PHE A 88 -10.29 -3.63 11.41
CA PHE A 88 -10.09 -4.27 12.72
C PHE A 88 -8.75 -3.91 13.37
N VAL A 89 -7.80 -3.35 12.62
CA VAL A 89 -6.57 -2.82 13.22
C VAL A 89 -6.92 -1.58 14.02
N PRO A 90 -6.62 -1.53 15.33
CA PRO A 90 -6.87 -0.34 16.15
C PRO A 90 -5.83 0.74 15.83
N GLU A 91 -6.09 1.58 14.82
CA GLU A 91 -5.21 2.66 14.37
C GLU A 91 -4.89 3.66 15.48
N GLU A 92 -5.75 3.79 16.48
CA GLU A 92 -5.56 4.64 17.66
C GLU A 92 -4.30 4.24 18.45
N ILE A 93 -3.92 2.95 18.44
CA ILE A 93 -2.67 2.47 19.04
C ILE A 93 -1.47 3.00 18.27
N VAL A 94 -1.55 2.99 16.94
CA VAL A 94 -0.50 3.52 16.06
C VAL A 94 -0.31 5.02 16.29
N TYR A 95 -1.40 5.78 16.27
CA TYR A 95 -1.38 7.22 16.55
C TYR A 95 -0.85 7.53 17.96
N ALA A 96 -1.27 6.78 18.98
CA ALA A 96 -0.83 7.01 20.36
C ALA A 96 0.67 6.73 20.57
N ALA A 97 1.26 5.86 19.75
CA ALA A 97 2.70 5.62 19.68
C ALA A 97 3.43 6.63 18.77
N GLY A 98 2.73 7.61 18.21
CA GLY A 98 3.29 8.58 17.28
C GLY A 98 3.60 8.02 15.89
N GLY A 99 3.14 6.81 15.57
CA GLY A 99 3.26 6.25 14.22
C GLY A 99 2.26 6.85 13.23
N TYR A 100 2.41 6.49 11.96
CA TYR A 100 1.55 6.91 10.87
C TYR A 100 0.88 5.67 10.24
N PRO A 101 -0.42 5.42 10.50
CA PRO A 101 -1.12 4.29 9.89
C PRO A 101 -1.45 4.59 8.42
N VAL A 102 -1.27 3.60 7.54
CA VAL A 102 -1.57 3.71 6.11
C VAL A 102 -2.41 2.53 5.68
N ARG A 103 -3.57 2.77 5.10
CA ARG A 103 -4.46 1.69 4.67
C ARG A 103 -3.98 1.11 3.34
N LEU A 104 -3.66 -0.19 3.36
CA LEU A 104 -3.11 -0.91 2.21
C LEU A 104 -4.16 -1.74 1.46
N CYS A 105 -5.44 -1.68 1.83
CA CYS A 105 -6.45 -2.36 1.04
C CYS A 105 -6.55 -1.74 -0.37
N ALA A 106 -6.34 -2.55 -1.40
CA ALA A 106 -6.31 -2.11 -2.78
C ALA A 106 -7.13 -3.03 -3.71
N GLY A 107 -7.59 -2.47 -4.83
CA GLY A 107 -8.40 -3.19 -5.81
C GLY A 107 -8.09 -2.75 -7.24
N ALA A 108 -6.83 -2.93 -7.66
CA ALA A 108 -6.45 -2.70 -9.06
C ALA A 108 -6.39 -4.04 -9.81
N HIS A 109 -6.86 -4.05 -11.06
CA HIS A 109 -6.92 -5.28 -11.86
C HIS A 109 -5.52 -5.82 -12.16
N ASP A 110 -4.60 -4.98 -12.62
CA ASP A 110 -3.22 -5.35 -12.94
C ASP A 110 -2.47 -5.95 -11.74
N SER A 111 -2.68 -5.40 -10.54
CA SER A 111 -2.06 -5.97 -9.33
C SER A 111 -2.73 -7.27 -8.93
N SER A 112 -4.03 -7.44 -9.21
CA SER A 112 -4.71 -8.72 -9.00
C SER A 112 -4.13 -9.82 -9.90
N GLU A 113 -3.78 -9.52 -11.16
CA GLU A 113 -3.13 -10.50 -12.05
C GLU A 113 -1.77 -10.92 -11.49
N ILE A 114 -0.99 -9.98 -10.95
CA ILE A 114 0.27 -10.31 -10.28
C ILE A 114 0.03 -11.17 -9.03
N GLY A 115 -1.03 -10.89 -8.27
CA GLY A 115 -1.40 -11.64 -7.08
C GLY A 115 -1.75 -13.12 -7.34
N GLU A 116 -2.11 -13.49 -8.57
CA GLU A 116 -2.41 -14.88 -8.95
C GLU A 116 -1.18 -15.78 -8.93
N ASP A 117 0.04 -15.22 -8.99
CA ASP A 117 1.28 -15.98 -8.79
C ASP A 117 1.41 -16.52 -7.35
N PHE A 118 0.63 -15.97 -6.40
CA PHE A 118 0.73 -16.27 -4.96
C PHE A 118 -0.53 -16.90 -4.38
N LEU A 119 -1.70 -16.60 -4.96
CA LEU A 119 -3.00 -17.00 -4.42
C LEU A 119 -3.82 -17.72 -5.51
N PRO A 120 -4.68 -18.69 -5.13
CA PRO A 120 -5.56 -19.36 -6.07
C PRO A 120 -6.48 -18.40 -6.84
N ASP A 121 -6.91 -18.81 -8.02
CA ASP A 121 -7.86 -18.07 -8.88
C ASP A 121 -9.16 -17.68 -8.16
N VAL A 122 -9.68 -18.59 -7.32
CA VAL A 122 -10.88 -18.42 -6.48
C VAL A 122 -10.70 -17.43 -5.32
N ALA A 123 -9.49 -16.93 -5.08
CA ALA A 123 -9.25 -15.92 -4.06
C ALA A 123 -9.89 -14.58 -4.44
N CYS A 124 -10.34 -13.84 -3.43
CA CYS A 124 -10.98 -12.53 -3.62
C CYS A 124 -10.03 -11.57 -4.38
N PRO A 125 -10.50 -10.87 -5.43
CA PRO A 125 -9.68 -9.95 -6.22
C PRO A 125 -8.96 -8.88 -5.40
N MET A 126 -9.57 -8.42 -4.29
CA MET A 126 -8.93 -7.46 -3.38
C MET A 126 -7.66 -8.04 -2.74
N VAL A 127 -7.72 -9.27 -2.25
CA VAL A 127 -6.57 -9.94 -1.59
C VAL A 127 -5.47 -10.22 -2.60
N LYS A 128 -5.83 -10.61 -3.84
CA LYS A 128 -4.88 -10.76 -4.94
C LYS A 128 -4.21 -9.42 -5.28
N SER A 129 -4.99 -8.35 -5.39
CA SER A 129 -4.47 -7.00 -5.65
C SER A 129 -3.51 -6.52 -4.56
N GLU A 130 -3.86 -6.71 -3.29
CA GLU A 130 -3.00 -6.37 -2.15
C GLU A 130 -1.67 -7.16 -2.19
N MET A 131 -1.74 -8.46 -2.49
CA MET A 131 -0.56 -9.31 -2.66
C MET A 131 0.33 -8.83 -3.81
N GLY A 132 -0.26 -8.45 -4.94
CA GLY A 132 0.48 -7.93 -6.08
C GLY A 132 1.20 -6.60 -5.80
N PHE A 133 0.58 -5.71 -5.03
CA PHE A 133 1.22 -4.46 -4.59
C PHE A 133 2.30 -4.66 -3.53
N ALA A 134 2.17 -5.66 -2.67
CA ALA A 134 3.22 -6.01 -1.71
C ALA A 134 4.43 -6.65 -2.42
N ALA A 135 4.17 -7.56 -3.36
CA ALA A 135 5.20 -8.31 -4.08
C ALA A 135 6.00 -7.46 -5.09
N MET A 136 5.46 -6.32 -5.54
CA MET A 136 6.09 -5.47 -6.53
C MET A 136 6.08 -4.00 -6.11
N PRO A 137 7.18 -3.25 -6.32
CA PRO A 137 7.27 -1.85 -5.93
C PRO A 137 6.49 -0.94 -6.90
N ILE A 138 5.19 -1.13 -7.05
CA ILE A 138 4.34 -0.36 -7.97
C ILE A 138 3.98 0.97 -7.34
N LEU A 139 3.44 0.93 -6.11
CA LEU A 139 3.06 2.10 -5.32
C LEU A 139 4.11 2.37 -4.23
N ASP A 140 4.57 3.61 -4.15
CA ASP A 140 5.63 4.05 -3.21
C ASP A 140 5.30 3.67 -1.76
N PHE A 141 4.06 3.92 -1.35
CA PHE A 141 3.66 3.79 0.05
C PHE A 141 3.63 2.35 0.59
N TYR A 142 3.55 1.33 -0.26
CA TYR A 142 3.72 -0.06 0.18
C TYR A 142 5.14 -0.33 0.65
N GLN A 143 6.14 0.24 -0.04
CA GLN A 143 7.56 0.05 0.27
C GLN A 143 8.05 0.92 1.43
N ARG A 144 7.21 1.84 1.91
CA ARG A 144 7.52 2.74 3.02
C ARG A 144 7.06 2.22 4.38
N CYS A 145 6.35 1.10 4.43
CA CYS A 145 5.85 0.56 5.69
C CYS A 145 6.99 -0.13 6.47
N ASP A 146 7.15 0.21 7.75
CA ASP A 146 8.10 -0.47 8.65
C ASP A 146 7.57 -1.84 9.12
N MET A 147 6.24 -2.01 9.10
CA MET A 147 5.53 -3.26 9.34
C MET A 147 4.12 -3.17 8.75
N VAL A 148 3.46 -4.32 8.61
CA VAL A 148 2.04 -4.40 8.25
C VAL A 148 1.23 -5.10 9.34
N ALA A 149 0.07 -4.56 9.66
CA ALA A 149 -0.89 -5.13 10.61
C ALA A 149 -2.05 -5.75 9.83
N LEU A 150 -2.25 -7.05 9.98
CA LEU A 150 -3.17 -7.85 9.19
C LEU A 150 -4.14 -8.63 10.08
N PRO A 151 -5.40 -8.21 10.20
CA PRO A 151 -6.44 -8.98 10.87
C PRO A 151 -6.87 -10.17 10.03
N ALA A 152 -6.93 -11.36 10.64
CA ALA A 152 -7.44 -12.61 10.05
C ALA A 152 -8.98 -12.61 9.93
N SER A 153 -9.55 -11.51 9.42
CA SER A 153 -10.99 -11.27 9.35
C SER A 153 -11.72 -12.25 8.43
N CYS A 154 -11.06 -12.71 7.35
CA CYS A 154 -11.53 -13.78 6.47
C CYS A 154 -10.42 -14.81 6.20
N HIS A 155 -10.77 -15.97 5.64
CA HIS A 155 -9.78 -17.02 5.35
C HIS A 155 -8.73 -16.59 4.32
N TRP A 156 -9.10 -15.74 3.36
CA TRP A 156 -8.14 -15.22 2.38
C TRP A 156 -7.12 -14.27 3.01
N LYS A 157 -7.52 -13.46 4.00
CA LYS A 157 -6.61 -12.62 4.78
C LYS A 157 -5.67 -13.44 5.65
N LEU A 158 -6.18 -14.51 6.27
CA LEU A 158 -5.33 -15.46 6.99
C LEU A 158 -4.24 -16.03 6.06
N LYS A 159 -4.63 -16.54 4.88
CA LYS A 159 -3.67 -17.08 3.93
C LYS A 159 -2.71 -16.03 3.39
N MET A 160 -3.19 -14.82 3.10
CA MET A 160 -2.36 -13.70 2.66
C MET A 160 -1.28 -13.36 3.69
N GLY A 161 -1.60 -13.42 4.99
CA GLY A 161 -0.62 -13.19 6.05
C GLY A 161 0.63 -14.06 5.92
N GLU A 162 0.45 -15.37 5.68
CA GLU A 162 1.57 -16.30 5.44
C GLU A 162 2.34 -15.97 4.16
N MET A 163 1.63 -15.56 3.10
CA MET A 163 2.24 -15.26 1.81
C MET A 163 3.00 -13.92 1.80
N LEU A 164 2.71 -13.02 2.74
CA LEU A 164 3.34 -11.70 2.85
C LEU A 164 4.67 -11.71 3.62
N GLU A 165 4.94 -12.71 4.46
CA GLU A 165 6.15 -12.78 5.29
C GLU A 165 7.48 -12.59 4.51
N PRO A 166 7.62 -13.02 3.23
CA PRO A 166 8.83 -12.75 2.45
C PRO A 166 9.01 -11.28 2.02
N PHE A 167 7.94 -10.48 2.08
CA PHE A 167 7.91 -9.11 1.56
C PHE A 167 7.85 -8.07 2.68
N ASP A 168 7.12 -8.36 3.75
CA ASP A 168 6.82 -7.41 4.82
C ASP A 168 7.00 -8.03 6.23
N ASP A 169 7.27 -7.19 7.22
CA ASP A 169 7.17 -7.58 8.64
C ASP A 169 5.68 -7.62 9.04
N VAL A 170 5.09 -8.82 9.05
CA VAL A 170 3.66 -9.02 9.28
C VAL A 170 3.34 -9.21 10.77
N HIS A 171 2.42 -8.40 11.29
CA HIS A 171 1.73 -8.66 12.55
C HIS A 171 0.29 -9.09 12.30
N MET A 172 0.03 -10.38 12.47
CA MET A 172 -1.31 -10.95 12.40
C MET A 172 -2.12 -10.60 13.66
N LEU A 173 -3.37 -10.16 13.49
CA LEU A 173 -4.36 -10.07 14.57
C LEU A 173 -5.41 -11.16 14.36
N ASP A 174 -5.58 -12.05 15.34
CA ASP A 174 -6.67 -13.03 15.27
C ASP A 174 -7.98 -12.39 15.69
N VAL A 175 -8.97 -12.40 14.78
CA VAL A 175 -10.26 -11.76 15.02
C VAL A 175 -11.25 -12.83 15.47
N PRO A 176 -11.77 -12.77 16.71
CA PRO A 176 -12.69 -13.79 17.18
C PRO A 176 -13.96 -13.83 16.33
N ARG A 177 -14.42 -15.05 16.03
CA ARG A 177 -15.61 -15.29 15.19
C ARG A 177 -16.93 -14.96 15.89
N VAL A 178 -16.98 -15.18 17.21
CA VAL A 178 -18.12 -14.85 18.08
C VAL A 178 -17.80 -13.55 18.80
N LYS A 179 -18.72 -12.59 18.87
CA LYS A 179 -18.44 -11.24 19.43
C LYS A 179 -19.13 -10.98 20.76
N GLU A 180 -20.17 -11.76 21.03
CA GLU A 180 -21.10 -11.58 22.14
C GLU A 180 -20.58 -12.25 23.41
N SER A 181 -19.70 -13.25 23.28
CA SER A 181 -19.17 -13.98 24.43
C SER A 181 -18.09 -13.18 25.15
N GLU A 182 -18.12 -13.26 26.49
CA GLU A 182 -17.09 -12.65 27.35
C GLU A 182 -15.69 -13.15 26.99
N LYS A 183 -15.54 -14.47 26.80
CA LYS A 183 -14.27 -15.09 26.39
C LYS A 183 -13.71 -14.53 25.09
N ALA A 184 -14.57 -14.23 24.11
CA ALA A 184 -14.10 -13.64 22.86
C ALA A 184 -13.65 -12.18 23.04
N ARG A 185 -14.30 -11.43 23.93
CA ARG A 185 -13.89 -10.07 24.26
C ARG A 185 -12.54 -10.04 24.98
N ASP A 186 -12.34 -10.94 25.93
CA ASP A 186 -11.06 -11.10 26.64
C ASP A 186 -9.95 -11.47 25.67
N TYR A 187 -10.21 -12.45 24.78
CA TYR A 187 -9.27 -12.85 23.75
C TYR A 187 -8.89 -11.68 22.82
N TRP A 188 -9.88 -10.96 22.31
CA TRP A 188 -9.63 -9.78 21.46
C TRP A 188 -8.81 -8.71 22.19
N LEU A 189 -9.10 -8.47 23.47
CA LEU A 189 -8.33 -7.51 24.26
C LEU A 189 -6.86 -7.95 24.40
N GLU A 190 -6.57 -9.25 24.50
CA GLU A 190 -5.21 -9.77 24.50
C GLU A 190 -4.51 -9.62 23.14
N GLU A 191 -5.21 -9.84 22.03
CA GLU A 191 -4.72 -9.55 20.67
C GLU A 191 -4.35 -8.08 20.53
N VAL A 192 -5.24 -7.17 20.94
CA VAL A 192 -5.02 -5.72 20.90
C VAL A 192 -3.82 -5.31 21.78
N LYS A 193 -3.64 -5.92 22.95
CA LYS A 193 -2.47 -5.68 23.81
C LYS A 193 -1.16 -6.20 23.19
N ARG A 194 -1.20 -7.33 22.48
CA ARG A 194 -0.04 -7.83 21.73
C ARG A 194 0.33 -6.91 20.58
N PHE A 195 -0.67 -6.41 19.86
CA PHE A 195 -0.45 -5.39 18.84
C PHE A 195 0.13 -4.10 19.44
N GLN A 196 -0.41 -3.63 20.57
CA GLN A 196 0.15 -2.50 21.31
C GLN A 196 1.65 -2.70 21.59
N ALA A 197 2.03 -3.83 22.17
CA ALA A 197 3.42 -4.13 22.49
C ALA A 197 4.30 -4.17 21.22
N ARG A 198 3.78 -4.70 20.10
CA ARG A 198 4.49 -4.71 18.82
C ARG A 198 4.74 -3.29 18.28
N VAL A 199 3.73 -2.44 18.34
CA VAL A 199 3.82 -1.03 17.91
C VAL A 199 4.79 -0.25 18.81
N GLU A 200 4.71 -0.41 20.13
CA GLU A 200 5.65 0.23 21.07
C GLU A 200 7.10 -0.18 20.79
N LYS A 201 7.34 -1.44 20.42
CA LYS A 201 8.67 -1.95 20.06
C LYS A 201 9.22 -1.30 18.79
N ILE A 202 8.40 -1.17 17.74
CA ILE A 202 8.84 -0.61 16.44
C ILE A 202 9.01 0.91 16.52
N THR A 203 8.11 1.60 17.21
CA THR A 203 8.18 3.05 17.38
C THR A 203 9.19 3.49 18.45
N GLY A 204 9.63 2.57 19.31
CA GLY A 204 10.43 2.89 20.49
C GLY A 204 9.69 3.75 21.53
N ARG A 205 8.38 3.93 21.38
CA ARG A 205 7.56 4.83 22.21
C ARG A 205 6.50 4.07 22.97
N ARG A 206 6.59 4.13 24.30
CA ARG A 206 5.57 3.58 25.20
C ARG A 206 4.28 4.40 25.14
N ILE A 207 3.15 3.74 24.91
CA ILE A 207 1.83 4.33 24.87
C ILE A 207 1.37 4.63 26.29
N ARG A 208 0.99 5.89 26.54
CA ARG A 208 0.46 6.35 27.82
C ARG A 208 -1.03 6.59 27.71
N ARG A 209 -1.74 6.46 28.84
CA ARG A 209 -3.20 6.67 28.92
C ARG A 209 -3.68 8.00 28.33
N LYS A 210 -2.90 9.09 28.49
CA LYS A 210 -3.21 10.39 27.88
C LYS A 210 -3.14 10.32 26.35
N ALA A 211 -2.00 9.88 25.81
CA ALA A 211 -1.81 9.76 24.36
C ALA A 211 -2.85 8.85 23.70
N LEU A 212 -3.21 7.74 24.34
CA LEU A 212 -4.26 6.85 23.83
C LEU A 212 -5.64 7.51 23.82
N ARG A 213 -6.00 8.25 24.88
CA ARG A 213 -7.28 9.01 24.89
C ARG A 213 -7.30 10.11 23.84
N ASP A 214 -6.18 10.77 23.62
CA ASP A 214 -6.07 11.83 22.62
C ASP A 214 -6.21 11.24 21.20
N ALA A 215 -5.67 10.04 20.96
CA ALA A 215 -5.78 9.33 19.68
C ALA A 215 -7.17 8.75 19.36
N ILE A 216 -8.04 8.59 20.37
CA ILE A 216 -9.42 8.09 20.19
C ILE A 216 -10.40 9.22 19.80
N ARG A 217 -10.02 10.49 20.02
CA ARG A 217 -10.87 11.65 19.77
C ARG A 217 -10.73 12.17 18.35
#